data_AF-A0A1I3QNP2-F1
#
_entry.id   AF-A0A1I3QNP2-F1
#
_cell.length_a   1.000
_cell.length_b   1.000
_cell.length_c   1.000
_cell.angle_alpha   90.00
_cell.angle_beta   90.00
_cell.angle_gamma   90.00
#
_symmetry.space_group_name_H-M   'P 1'
#
loop_
_entity.id
_entity.type
_entity.pdbx_description
1 polymer ?
#
loop_
_entity_poly.entity_id
_entity_poly.type
_entity_poly.pdbx_seq_one_letter_code
_entity_poly.pdbx_strand_id
1 'polypeptide(L)'
;MSKNGYVNFMSMNSRNMEKKLPFRPVALGIPERLMPVVLDCARQLEDEGVRGKALRRLFVRLAQDPKSFADHPVLGGLAGMLGGGSSPGAAVSVTEVPWRAWGEDLDPKAVQQLRDGCGLPVAVSGALMPDAHVGYGLPIGGVLAVADAVIPYGVGMDIACRMKMSVFAVSPDLVDTHGDELARAIEQETCFGVGGQFKVRKDHAVMHDDWGFSPVTRRMRDTAWAQLGTSGSVSLIEKKLVKNCQLS
;
A
#
# COMPACT_ATOMS: atom_id res chain seq x y z
N MET A 1 0.13 25.07 -14.88
CA MET A 1 -0.72 24.15 -14.11
C MET A 1 -0.36 22.73 -14.52
N SER A 2 0.52 22.09 -13.73
CA SER A 2 1.08 20.77 -14.05
C SER A 2 0.07 19.67 -13.75
N LYS A 3 -0.20 18.80 -14.72
CA LYS A 3 -1.02 17.59 -14.56
C LYS A 3 -0.08 16.47 -14.10
N ASN A 4 -0.17 16.06 -12.84
CA ASN A 4 0.43 14.82 -12.35
C ASN A 4 -0.29 13.64 -12.99
N GLY A 5 0.32 13.06 -14.02
CA GLY A 5 -0.11 11.82 -14.64
C GLY A 5 0.36 10.63 -13.82
N TYR A 6 -0.57 9.96 -13.15
CA TYR A 6 -0.35 8.64 -12.57
C TYR A 6 -0.12 7.63 -13.70
N VAL A 7 1.10 7.09 -13.81
CA VAL A 7 1.43 6.05 -14.80
C VAL A 7 0.98 4.70 -14.24
N ASN A 8 0.07 4.06 -14.97
CA ASN A 8 -0.52 2.76 -14.62
C ASN A 8 0.54 1.65 -14.82
N PHE A 9 1.06 1.08 -13.74
CA PHE A 9 2.09 0.04 -13.77
C PHE A 9 1.45 -1.35 -13.89
N MET A 10 1.46 -1.90 -15.11
CA MET A 10 1.15 -3.29 -15.37
C MET A 10 2.42 -4.13 -15.19
N SER A 11 2.37 -5.13 -14.31
CA SER A 11 3.44 -6.12 -14.12
C SER A 11 3.66 -6.90 -15.42
N MET A 12 4.77 -6.62 -16.10
CA MET A 12 5.29 -7.43 -17.21
C MET A 12 6.75 -7.78 -16.94
N ASN A 13 7.10 -9.03 -17.27
CA ASN A 13 8.38 -9.66 -17.02
C ASN A 13 9.53 -8.90 -17.74
N SER A 14 10.61 -8.56 -17.02
CA SER A 14 11.71 -7.71 -17.51
C SER A 14 12.38 -8.22 -18.79
N ARG A 15 12.44 -9.54 -18.98
CA ARG A 15 12.99 -10.18 -20.20
C ARG A 15 12.23 -9.87 -21.49
N ASN A 16 10.94 -9.55 -21.42
CA ASN A 16 10.16 -9.15 -22.60
C ASN A 16 10.27 -7.64 -22.90
N MET A 17 10.70 -6.85 -21.93
CA MET A 17 10.83 -5.39 -22.02
C MET A 17 12.11 -4.97 -22.77
N GLU A 18 13.21 -5.71 -22.63
CA GLU A 18 14.47 -5.42 -23.33
C GLU A 18 14.40 -5.58 -24.86
N LYS A 19 13.46 -6.37 -25.40
CA LYS A 19 13.36 -6.65 -26.84
C LYS A 19 12.84 -5.49 -27.68
N LYS A 20 12.34 -4.40 -27.07
CA LYS A 20 11.78 -3.23 -27.77
C LYS A 20 12.77 -2.10 -28.03
N LEU A 21 13.92 -2.09 -27.35
CA LEU A 21 14.90 -1.01 -27.46
C LEU A 21 16.06 -1.39 -28.39
N PRO A 22 16.65 -0.42 -29.12
CA PRO A 22 17.81 -0.67 -29.98
C PRO A 22 19.13 -0.89 -29.20
N PHE A 23 19.06 -0.99 -27.86
CA PHE A 23 20.19 -1.21 -26.96
C PHE A 23 19.70 -1.91 -25.68
N ARG A 24 20.64 -2.47 -24.91
CA ARG A 24 20.36 -3.08 -23.60
C ARG A 24 20.67 -2.07 -22.49
N PRO A 25 19.67 -1.53 -21.76
CA PRO A 25 19.90 -0.52 -20.72
C PRO A 25 20.76 -1.04 -19.56
N VAL A 26 20.61 -2.31 -19.18
CA VAL A 26 21.43 -2.95 -18.14
C VAL A 26 22.92 -2.97 -18.51
N ALA A 27 23.24 -3.17 -19.81
CA ALA A 27 24.61 -3.11 -20.30
C ALA A 27 25.21 -1.69 -20.27
N LEU A 28 24.39 -0.66 -20.08
CA LEU A 28 24.81 0.73 -19.89
C LEU A 28 25.00 1.09 -18.42
N GLY A 29 24.78 0.16 -17.48
CA GLY A 29 24.84 0.43 -16.04
C GLY A 29 23.52 0.94 -15.45
N ILE A 30 22.43 0.94 -16.21
CA ILE A 30 21.10 1.32 -15.70
C ILE A 30 20.49 0.12 -14.95
N PRO A 31 20.15 0.25 -13.66
CA PRO A 31 19.58 -0.84 -12.87
C PRO A 31 18.29 -1.40 -13.48
N GLU A 32 18.10 -2.73 -13.42
CA GLU A 32 16.91 -3.40 -13.98
C GLU A 32 15.59 -2.88 -13.37
N ARG A 33 15.63 -2.46 -12.09
CA ARG A 33 14.49 -1.81 -11.40
C ARG A 33 13.96 -0.56 -12.12
N LEU A 34 14.78 0.09 -12.95
CA LEU A 34 14.41 1.32 -13.69
C LEU A 34 13.91 1.03 -15.12
N MET A 35 13.88 -0.23 -15.57
CA MET A 35 13.47 -0.59 -16.93
C MET A 35 12.10 -0.04 -17.37
N PRO A 36 11.07 0.00 -16.51
CA PRO A 36 9.78 0.60 -16.88
C PRO A 36 9.88 2.10 -17.21
N VAL A 37 10.65 2.84 -16.41
CA VAL A 37 10.91 4.27 -16.60
C VAL A 37 11.72 4.50 -17.87
N VAL A 38 12.75 3.67 -18.09
CA VAL A 38 13.57 3.69 -19.32
C VAL A 38 12.72 3.52 -20.57
N LEU A 39 11.76 2.58 -20.57
CA LEU A 39 10.88 2.35 -21.71
C LEU A 39 9.92 3.51 -21.95
N ASP A 40 9.40 4.13 -20.90
CA ASP A 40 8.53 5.30 -21.06
C ASP A 40 9.30 6.52 -21.60
N CYS A 41 10.49 6.80 -21.05
CA CYS A 41 11.38 7.83 -21.58
C CYS A 41 11.76 7.58 -23.04
N ALA A 42 12.06 6.33 -23.40
CA ALA A 42 12.39 5.96 -24.77
C ALA A 42 11.21 6.22 -25.72
N ARG A 43 9.99 5.83 -25.33
CA ARG A 43 8.77 6.08 -26.11
C ARG A 43 8.53 7.57 -26.35
N GLN A 44 8.63 8.38 -25.29
CA GLN A 44 8.46 9.84 -25.40
C GLN A 44 9.51 10.47 -26.34
N LEU A 45 10.77 10.05 -26.25
CA LEU A 45 11.82 10.50 -27.16
C LEU A 45 11.58 10.05 -28.62
N GLU A 46 11.03 8.85 -28.83
CA GLU A 46 10.68 8.37 -30.16
C GLU A 46 9.49 9.13 -30.79
N ASP A 47 8.55 9.61 -29.96
CA ASP A 47 7.46 10.51 -30.34
C ASP A 47 7.99 11.91 -30.72
N GLU A 48 9.07 12.36 -30.07
CA GLU A 48 9.84 13.57 -30.43
C GLU A 48 10.80 13.36 -31.63
N GLY A 49 10.80 12.17 -32.24
CA GLY A 49 11.58 11.85 -33.44
C GLY A 49 13.00 11.32 -33.18
N VAL A 50 13.39 11.13 -31.92
CA VAL A 50 14.71 10.59 -31.55
C VAL A 50 14.68 9.06 -31.56
N ARG A 51 15.33 8.43 -32.55
CA ARG A 51 15.26 6.96 -32.74
C ARG A 51 16.63 6.30 -32.92
N GLY A 52 16.67 4.97 -32.79
CA GLY A 52 17.82 4.14 -33.16
C GLY A 52 19.14 4.55 -32.49
N LYS A 53 20.16 4.88 -33.30
CA LYS A 53 21.49 5.27 -32.81
C LYS A 53 21.49 6.59 -32.01
N ALA A 54 20.56 7.51 -32.27
CA ALA A 54 20.45 8.76 -31.52
C ALA A 54 19.92 8.50 -30.10
N LEU A 55 18.89 7.66 -29.99
CA LEU A 55 18.32 7.22 -28.72
C LEU A 55 19.37 6.51 -27.86
N ARG A 56 20.11 5.55 -28.43
CA ARG A 56 21.20 4.87 -27.73
C ARG A 56 22.25 5.85 -27.19
N ARG A 57 22.65 6.87 -27.98
CA ARG A 57 23.65 7.86 -27.57
C ARG A 57 23.18 8.68 -26.37
N LEU A 58 21.91 9.05 -26.31
CA LEU A 58 21.35 9.77 -25.15
C LEU A 58 21.39 8.92 -23.88
N PHE A 59 20.95 7.66 -23.95
CA PHE A 59 20.98 6.78 -22.78
C PHE A 59 22.40 6.43 -22.32
N VAL A 60 23.37 6.36 -23.24
CA VAL A 60 24.79 6.24 -22.89
C VAL A 60 25.26 7.47 -22.11
N ARG A 61 24.97 8.68 -22.62
CA ARG A 61 25.35 9.93 -21.93
C ARG A 61 24.66 10.07 -20.58
N LEU A 62 23.39 9.71 -20.49
CA LEU A 62 22.61 9.72 -19.26
C LEU A 62 23.21 8.78 -18.21
N ALA A 63 23.63 7.58 -18.61
CA ALA A 63 24.22 6.63 -17.68
C ALA A 63 25.63 7.06 -17.22
N GLN A 64 26.38 7.75 -18.08
CA GLN A 64 27.73 8.24 -17.77
C GLN A 64 27.73 9.50 -16.91
N ASP A 65 26.79 10.43 -17.16
CA ASP A 65 26.66 11.67 -16.42
C ASP A 65 25.17 12.03 -16.22
N PRO A 66 24.50 11.38 -15.24
CA PRO A 66 23.10 11.66 -14.95
C PRO A 66 22.84 13.12 -14.60
N LYS A 67 23.78 13.79 -13.91
CA LYS A 67 23.59 15.17 -13.43
C LYS A 67 23.37 16.15 -14.58
N SER A 68 24.01 15.94 -15.72
CA SER A 68 23.82 16.78 -16.91
C SER A 68 22.40 16.74 -17.51
N PHE A 69 21.58 15.77 -17.10
CA PHE A 69 20.21 15.59 -17.57
C PHE A 69 19.15 16.03 -16.55
N ALA A 70 19.54 16.63 -15.41
CA ALA A 70 18.60 17.00 -14.34
C ALA A 70 17.41 17.84 -14.83
N ASP A 71 17.67 18.81 -15.72
CA ASP A 71 16.65 19.69 -16.29
C ASP A 71 16.05 19.17 -17.61
N HIS A 72 16.40 17.96 -18.04
CA HIS A 72 15.91 17.42 -19.30
C HIS A 72 14.41 17.04 -19.18
N PRO A 73 13.53 17.50 -20.09
CA PRO A 73 12.08 17.32 -19.95
C PRO A 73 11.64 15.85 -19.85
N VAL A 74 12.24 14.96 -20.66
CA VAL A 74 11.95 13.52 -20.63
C VAL A 74 12.87 12.71 -19.71
N LEU A 75 14.16 13.06 -19.63
CA LEU A 75 15.18 12.26 -18.95
C LEU A 75 15.51 12.71 -17.52
N GLY A 76 15.04 13.87 -17.07
CA GLY A 76 15.36 14.43 -15.75
C GLY A 76 14.91 13.56 -14.58
N GLY A 77 13.72 12.95 -14.68
CA GLY A 77 13.25 12.00 -13.68
C GLY A 77 14.16 10.76 -13.59
N LEU A 78 14.52 10.18 -14.74
CA LEU A 78 15.43 9.03 -14.80
C LEU A 78 16.85 9.39 -14.35
N ALA A 79 17.33 10.58 -14.68
CA ALA A 79 18.59 11.14 -14.24
C ALA A 79 18.67 11.27 -12.72
N GLY A 80 17.61 11.77 -12.08
CA GLY A 80 17.49 11.82 -10.62
C GLY A 80 17.57 10.43 -9.99
N MET A 81 16.87 9.45 -10.58
CA MET A 81 16.89 8.05 -10.12
C MET A 81 18.26 7.35 -10.31
N LEU A 82 19.03 7.75 -11.31
CA LEU A 82 20.39 7.26 -11.56
C LEU A 82 21.45 7.97 -10.71
N GLY A 83 21.27 9.27 -10.46
CA GLY A 83 22.13 10.07 -9.58
C GLY A 83 21.92 9.77 -8.09
N GLY A 84 20.75 9.26 -7.72
CA GLY A 84 20.47 8.64 -6.43
C GLY A 84 21.15 7.27 -6.35
N GLY A 85 22.42 7.26 -5.96
CA GLY A 85 23.17 6.03 -5.71
C GLY A 85 22.57 5.21 -4.57
N SER A 86 21.57 4.39 -4.86
CA SER A 86 21.28 3.22 -4.04
C SER A 86 22.06 2.04 -4.61
N SER A 87 23.36 2.00 -4.28
CA SER A 87 24.08 0.73 -4.18
C SER A 87 23.36 -0.11 -3.14
N PRO A 88 23.01 -1.38 -3.43
CA PRO A 88 22.58 -2.29 -2.38
C PRO A 88 23.74 -2.39 -1.36
N GLY A 89 23.58 -1.80 -0.18
CA GLY A 89 24.56 -1.91 0.92
C GLY A 89 25.33 -0.65 1.31
N ALA A 90 25.11 0.52 0.69
CA ALA A 90 25.60 1.77 1.29
C ALA A 90 24.60 2.22 2.36
N ALA A 91 24.96 2.02 3.63
CA ALA A 91 24.20 2.56 4.77
C ALA A 91 24.14 4.08 4.62
N VAL A 92 23.02 4.60 4.13
CA VAL A 92 22.67 6.00 4.33
C VAL A 92 22.56 6.16 5.84
N SER A 93 23.38 7.03 6.44
CA SER A 93 23.22 7.39 7.84
C SER A 93 21.94 8.20 7.97
N VAL A 94 20.80 7.52 8.01
CA VAL A 94 19.53 8.15 8.32
C VAL A 94 19.53 8.35 9.82
N THR A 95 19.50 9.61 10.25
CA THR A 95 19.25 9.93 11.65
C THR A 95 17.83 9.49 11.96
N GLU A 96 17.69 8.58 12.92
CA GLU A 96 16.40 8.10 13.40
C GLU A 96 15.51 9.29 13.75
N VAL A 97 14.30 9.32 13.19
CA VAL A 97 13.35 10.39 13.49
C VAL A 97 12.77 10.24 14.91
N PRO A 98 12.30 11.33 15.54
CA PRO A 98 11.68 11.24 16.85
C PRO A 98 10.50 10.27 16.86
N TRP A 99 10.42 9.45 17.90
CA TRP A 99 9.27 8.59 18.15
C TRP A 99 9.00 8.44 19.64
N ARG A 100 7.80 7.96 19.96
CA ARG A 100 7.35 7.72 21.33
C ARG A 100 6.64 6.38 21.46
N ALA A 101 6.88 5.68 22.56
CA ALA A 101 6.10 4.52 22.96
C ALA A 101 5.08 4.90 24.04
N TRP A 102 3.92 4.25 23.99
CA TRP A 102 2.92 4.22 25.05
C TRP A 102 2.77 2.77 25.48
N GLY A 103 2.81 2.52 26.79
CA GLY A 103 2.81 1.18 27.37
C GLY A 103 4.15 0.83 28.01
N GLU A 104 4.13 -0.25 28.80
CA GLU A 104 5.28 -0.82 29.49
C GLU A 104 5.50 -2.25 28.94
N ASP A 105 6.73 -2.77 29.05
CA ASP A 105 7.09 -4.14 28.63
C ASP A 105 6.70 -4.51 27.18
N LEU A 106 6.82 -3.56 26.26
CA LEU A 106 6.55 -3.77 24.83
C LEU A 106 7.47 -4.83 24.23
N ASP A 107 6.95 -5.60 23.28
CA ASP A 107 7.73 -6.61 22.55
C ASP A 107 8.98 -5.97 21.90
N PRO A 108 10.21 -6.37 22.29
CA PRO A 108 11.44 -5.81 21.73
C PRO A 108 11.52 -5.89 20.21
N LYS A 109 10.90 -6.91 19.59
CA LYS A 109 10.87 -7.05 18.13
C LYS A 109 9.94 -6.02 17.49
N ALA A 110 8.79 -5.72 18.12
CA ALA A 110 7.89 -4.67 17.65
C ALA A 110 8.55 -3.29 17.77
N VAL A 111 9.25 -3.04 18.87
CA VAL A 111 10.07 -1.82 19.05
C VAL A 111 11.12 -1.71 17.95
N GLN A 112 11.84 -2.80 17.64
CA GLN A 112 12.84 -2.79 16.58
C GLN A 112 12.22 -2.50 15.21
N GLN A 113 11.06 -3.08 14.88
CA GLN A 113 10.36 -2.79 13.62
C GLN A 113 9.98 -1.31 13.49
N LEU A 114 9.54 -0.66 14.57
CA LEU A 114 9.27 0.77 14.53
C LEU A 114 10.57 1.58 14.33
N ARG A 115 11.65 1.21 15.02
CA ARG A 115 12.97 1.88 14.86
C ARG A 115 13.48 1.77 13.43
N ASP A 116 13.39 0.59 12.82
CA ASP A 116 13.76 0.37 11.43
C ASP A 116 12.92 1.27 10.50
N GLY A 117 11.61 1.39 10.77
CA GLY A 117 10.72 2.33 10.08
C GLY A 117 11.12 3.80 10.27
N CYS A 118 11.50 4.20 11.47
CA CYS A 118 11.97 5.56 11.79
C CYS A 118 13.36 5.88 11.21
N GLY A 119 14.11 4.85 10.80
CA GLY A 119 15.36 4.96 10.05
C GLY A 119 15.18 5.05 8.53
N LEU A 120 13.94 5.09 8.02
CA LEU A 120 13.71 5.27 6.59
C LEU A 120 13.92 6.73 6.16
N PRO A 121 14.50 7.00 4.98
CA PRO A 121 14.73 8.38 4.50
C PRO A 121 13.46 9.24 4.36
N VAL A 122 12.30 8.59 4.27
CA VAL A 122 10.98 9.23 4.13
C VAL A 122 10.28 9.42 5.47
N ALA A 123 10.82 8.90 6.57
CA ALA A 123 10.20 8.99 7.88
C ALA A 123 10.22 10.43 8.41
N VAL A 124 9.17 10.80 9.15
CA VAL A 124 9.01 12.13 9.79
C VAL A 124 8.91 11.98 11.30
N SER A 125 8.13 11.03 11.79
CA SER A 125 7.99 10.70 13.21
C SER A 125 7.33 9.33 13.41
N GLY A 126 7.57 8.70 14.57
CA GLY A 126 6.96 7.43 14.93
C GLY A 126 6.14 7.46 16.22
N ALA A 127 5.21 6.51 16.37
CA ALA A 127 4.52 6.23 17.61
C ALA A 127 4.25 4.72 17.75
N LEU A 128 4.35 4.19 18.98
CA LEU A 128 4.08 2.79 19.29
C LEU A 128 3.00 2.68 20.37
N MET A 129 1.92 1.97 20.07
CA MET A 129 0.79 1.79 20.96
C MET A 129 1.02 0.65 21.99
N PRO A 130 0.27 0.62 23.12
CA PRO A 130 0.45 -0.39 24.17
C PRO A 130 0.15 -1.83 23.74
N ASP A 131 -0.62 -2.02 22.68
CA ASP A 131 -0.99 -3.31 22.09
C ASP A 131 0.02 -3.77 21.03
N ALA A 132 1.17 -3.10 20.93
CA ALA A 132 2.13 -3.33 19.87
C ALA A 132 2.74 -4.74 19.90
N HIS A 133 2.77 -5.37 18.74
CA HIS A 133 3.38 -6.68 18.53
C HIS A 133 3.90 -6.80 17.10
N VAL A 134 4.66 -7.86 16.85
CA VAL A 134 5.33 -8.08 15.57
C VAL A 134 4.32 -8.08 14.41
N GLY A 135 4.56 -7.19 13.45
CA GLY A 135 3.83 -7.12 12.19
C GLY A 135 4.71 -7.49 10.99
N TYR A 136 4.26 -7.13 9.79
CA TYR A 136 5.01 -7.33 8.55
C TYR A 136 5.60 -6.01 8.08
N GLY A 137 6.90 -5.81 8.29
CA GLY A 137 7.61 -4.56 7.99
C GLY A 137 7.49 -3.53 9.11
N LEU A 138 6.28 -3.07 9.41
CA LEU A 138 5.97 -2.25 10.59
C LEU A 138 5.22 -3.08 11.64
N PRO A 139 5.34 -2.74 12.94
CA PRO A 139 4.61 -3.44 13.98
C PRO A 139 3.11 -3.13 13.92
N ILE A 140 2.29 -4.11 14.30
CA ILE A 140 0.88 -3.82 14.60
C ILE A 140 0.85 -2.91 15.83
N GLY A 141 -0.04 -1.91 15.84
CA GLY A 141 -0.02 -0.84 16.85
C GLY A 141 1.08 0.21 16.61
N GLY A 142 1.81 0.15 15.49
CA GLY A 142 2.75 1.19 15.07
C GLY A 142 2.10 2.28 14.24
N VAL A 143 2.54 3.52 14.42
CA VAL A 143 2.22 4.66 13.55
C VAL A 143 3.53 5.24 13.04
N LEU A 144 3.67 5.36 11.72
CA LEU A 144 4.81 5.99 11.08
C LEU A 144 4.32 7.11 10.17
N ALA A 145 4.66 8.35 10.50
CA ALA A 145 4.46 9.48 9.61
C ALA A 145 5.59 9.49 8.57
N VAL A 146 5.22 9.66 7.31
CA VAL A 146 6.17 9.72 6.19
C VAL A 146 5.88 10.92 5.30
N ALA A 147 6.93 11.46 4.66
CA ALA A 147 6.83 12.57 3.71
C ALA A 147 6.85 12.02 2.27
N ASP A 148 5.87 12.45 1.46
CA ASP A 148 5.78 12.17 0.02
C ASP A 148 5.93 10.68 -0.36
N ALA A 149 5.50 9.79 0.53
CA ALA A 149 5.63 8.35 0.36
C ALA A 149 4.40 7.61 0.88
N VAL A 150 4.16 6.43 0.32
CA VAL A 150 3.22 5.43 0.84
C VAL A 150 3.98 4.14 1.02
N ILE A 151 3.85 3.52 2.19
CA ILE A 151 4.45 2.22 2.50
C ILE A 151 3.30 1.22 2.60
N PRO A 152 3.00 0.40 1.56
CA PRO A 152 1.85 -0.50 1.57
C PRO A 152 1.83 -1.45 2.77
N TYR A 153 3.00 -2.01 3.12
CA TYR A 153 3.14 -2.88 4.30
C TYR A 153 3.00 -2.14 5.64
N GLY A 154 3.09 -0.81 5.64
CA GLY A 154 2.78 0.03 6.79
C GLY A 154 1.28 0.25 7.01
N VAL A 155 0.46 0.03 5.98
CA VAL A 155 -1.01 0.06 6.09
C VAL A 155 -1.55 -1.29 6.58
N GLY A 156 -0.90 -2.37 6.14
CA GLY A 156 -1.31 -3.74 6.42
C GLY A 156 -1.95 -4.42 5.20
N MET A 157 -2.10 -5.74 5.30
CA MET A 157 -2.68 -6.55 4.22
C MET A 157 -4.21 -6.43 4.16
N ASP A 158 -4.87 -6.29 5.31
CA ASP A 158 -6.31 -6.06 5.43
C ASP A 158 -6.59 -4.55 5.52
N ILE A 159 -6.62 -3.92 4.35
CA ILE A 159 -6.76 -2.46 4.22
C ILE A 159 -8.15 -2.04 4.70
N ALA A 160 -8.17 -1.04 5.60
CA ALA A 160 -9.38 -0.53 6.25
C ALA A 160 -10.12 -1.54 7.16
N CYS A 161 -9.39 -2.52 7.69
CA CYS A 161 -9.85 -3.32 8.83
C CYS A 161 -10.23 -2.38 9.99
N ARG A 162 -11.45 -2.54 10.54
CA ARG A 162 -11.99 -1.63 11.55
C ARG A 162 -13.12 -2.26 12.33
N MET A 163 -13.39 -1.65 13.48
CA MET A 163 -14.60 -1.91 14.28
C MET A 163 -15.71 -0.95 13.87
N LYS A 164 -16.96 -1.43 13.86
CA LYS A 164 -18.16 -0.61 13.77
C LYS A 164 -19.06 -0.89 14.96
N MET A 165 -19.51 0.16 15.63
CA MET A 165 -20.45 0.07 16.74
C MET A 165 -21.77 0.75 16.36
N SER A 166 -22.88 0.06 16.61
CA SER A 166 -24.25 0.60 16.47
C SER A 166 -24.89 0.62 17.85
N VAL A 167 -25.55 1.74 18.18
CA VAL A 167 -26.23 1.93 19.47
C VAL A 167 -27.74 1.95 19.23
N PHE A 168 -28.48 1.18 20.00
CA PHE A 168 -29.94 1.08 19.91
C PHE A 168 -30.57 1.61 21.19
N ALA A 169 -31.64 2.40 21.05
CA ALA A 169 -32.41 2.92 22.18
C ALA A 169 -33.39 1.86 22.72
N VAL A 170 -32.86 0.73 23.21
CA VAL A 170 -33.63 -0.39 23.77
C VAL A 170 -33.12 -0.75 25.15
N SER A 171 -33.95 -1.40 25.96
CA SER A 171 -33.52 -1.87 27.29
C SER A 171 -32.38 -2.89 27.16
N PRO A 172 -31.32 -2.80 28.00
CA PRO A 172 -30.30 -3.84 28.10
C PRO A 172 -30.89 -5.24 28.38
N ASP A 173 -32.03 -5.31 29.08
CA ASP A 173 -32.71 -6.56 29.40
C ASP A 173 -33.19 -7.33 28.15
N LEU A 174 -33.29 -6.66 27.00
CA LEU A 174 -33.60 -7.31 25.73
C LEU A 174 -32.58 -8.41 25.40
N VAL A 175 -31.30 -8.18 25.72
CA VAL A 175 -30.24 -9.17 25.49
C VAL A 175 -30.40 -10.37 26.43
N ASP A 176 -30.76 -10.12 27.68
CA ASP A 176 -30.94 -11.16 28.69
C ASP A 176 -32.22 -11.99 28.43
N THR A 177 -33.26 -11.38 27.88
CA THR A 177 -34.57 -12.02 27.63
C THR A 177 -34.70 -12.66 26.24
N HIS A 178 -34.07 -12.09 25.20
CA HIS A 178 -34.18 -12.54 23.81
C HIS A 178 -32.81 -12.91 23.20
N GLY A 179 -31.84 -13.28 24.05
CA GLY A 179 -30.45 -13.53 23.64
C GLY A 179 -30.31 -14.53 22.50
N ASP A 180 -31.05 -15.65 22.56
CA ASP A 180 -31.04 -16.71 21.54
C ASP A 180 -31.62 -16.24 20.21
N GLU A 181 -32.70 -15.47 20.24
CA GLU A 181 -33.31 -14.91 19.02
C GLU A 181 -32.37 -13.91 18.35
N LEU A 182 -31.76 -13.02 19.13
CA LEU A 182 -30.77 -12.07 18.64
C LEU A 182 -29.51 -12.77 18.11
N ALA A 183 -29.06 -13.86 18.77
CA ALA A 183 -27.94 -14.66 18.29
C ALA A 183 -28.27 -15.31 16.94
N ARG A 184 -29.42 -15.98 16.83
CA ARG A 184 -29.89 -16.58 15.57
C ARG A 184 -30.03 -15.54 14.46
N ALA A 185 -30.57 -14.36 14.75
CA ALA A 185 -30.70 -13.28 13.78
C ALA A 185 -29.32 -12.84 13.25
N ILE A 186 -28.34 -12.66 14.14
CA ILE A 186 -26.97 -12.32 13.73
C ILE A 186 -26.38 -13.45 12.90
N GLU A 187 -26.45 -14.70 13.35
CA GLU A 187 -25.89 -15.85 12.64
C GLU A 187 -26.51 -16.06 11.25
N GLN A 188 -27.81 -15.79 11.09
CA GLN A 188 -28.49 -15.87 9.79
C GLN A 188 -28.12 -14.72 8.85
N GLU A 189 -27.93 -13.52 9.39
CA GLU A 189 -27.64 -12.33 8.60
C GLU A 189 -26.14 -12.06 8.43
N THR A 190 -25.28 -12.89 9.01
CA THR A 190 -23.82 -12.77 8.91
C THR A 190 -23.23 -14.02 8.27
N CYS A 191 -22.16 -13.81 7.50
CA CYS A 191 -21.46 -14.89 6.82
C CYS A 191 -20.01 -14.89 7.26
N PHE A 192 -19.60 -15.92 7.98
CA PHE A 192 -18.24 -16.12 8.47
C PHE A 192 -17.48 -17.16 7.64
N GLY A 193 -16.16 -17.15 7.77
CA GLY A 193 -15.26 -18.15 7.22
C GLY A 193 -14.47 -17.67 6.00
N VAL A 194 -13.36 -18.35 5.74
CA VAL A 194 -12.49 -18.06 4.58
C VAL A 194 -13.27 -18.35 3.32
N GLY A 195 -13.41 -17.35 2.44
CA GLY A 195 -14.15 -17.53 1.20
C GLY A 195 -15.67 -17.61 1.39
N GLY A 196 -16.20 -17.22 2.55
CA GLY A 196 -17.64 -17.14 2.79
C GLY A 196 -18.34 -16.27 1.75
N GLN A 197 -19.53 -16.68 1.31
CA GLN A 197 -20.36 -15.98 0.33
C GLN A 197 -21.83 -16.17 0.68
N PHE A 198 -22.65 -15.15 0.44
CA PHE A 198 -24.09 -15.31 0.48
C PHE A 198 -24.60 -16.01 -0.78
N LYS A 199 -25.68 -16.79 -0.66
CA LYS A 199 -26.34 -17.45 -1.81
C LYS A 199 -26.79 -16.44 -2.86
N VAL A 200 -27.33 -15.31 -2.40
CA VAL A 200 -27.69 -14.16 -3.23
C VAL A 200 -26.65 -13.10 -2.98
N ARG A 201 -25.96 -12.65 -4.04
CA ARG A 201 -24.97 -11.56 -3.92
C ARG A 201 -25.65 -10.31 -3.41
N LYS A 202 -25.03 -9.68 -2.42
CA LYS A 202 -25.47 -8.37 -1.95
C LYS A 202 -25.14 -7.33 -3.02
N ASP A 203 -25.99 -6.33 -3.13
CA ASP A 203 -25.77 -5.19 -4.01
C ASP A 203 -25.34 -3.97 -3.19
N HIS A 204 -24.44 -3.16 -3.73
CA HIS A 204 -23.93 -1.97 -3.07
C HIS A 204 -23.34 -1.01 -4.10
N ALA A 205 -23.51 0.30 -3.89
CA ALA A 205 -23.07 1.35 -4.82
C ALA A 205 -21.62 1.18 -5.29
N VAL A 206 -20.71 0.78 -4.39
CA VAL A 206 -19.29 0.54 -4.70
C VAL A 206 -19.07 -0.45 -5.85
N MET A 207 -19.98 -1.41 -6.08
CA MET A 207 -19.81 -2.39 -7.16
C MET A 207 -20.10 -1.83 -8.56
N HIS A 208 -20.67 -0.61 -8.61
CA HIS A 208 -20.95 0.16 -9.81
C HIS A 208 -19.91 1.26 -10.07
N ASP A 209 -18.97 1.49 -9.14
CA ASP A 209 -17.85 2.40 -9.34
C ASP A 209 -16.86 1.84 -10.39
N ASP A 210 -15.90 2.67 -10.82
CA ASP A 210 -14.85 2.21 -11.73
C ASP A 210 -13.86 1.29 -10.99
N TRP A 211 -14.00 -0.02 -11.14
CA TRP A 211 -13.01 -1.02 -10.67
C TRP A 211 -11.82 -1.16 -11.62
N GLY A 212 -11.88 -0.56 -12.80
CA GLY A 212 -10.90 -0.65 -13.87
C GLY A 212 -9.69 0.27 -13.72
N PHE A 213 -9.68 1.17 -12.72
CA PHE A 213 -8.60 2.14 -12.52
C PHE A 213 -7.22 1.48 -12.29
N SER A 214 -7.18 0.27 -11.73
CA SER A 214 -5.97 -0.54 -11.59
C SER A 214 -6.17 -1.99 -12.04
N PRO A 215 -5.11 -2.69 -12.49
CA PRO A 215 -5.18 -4.12 -12.78
C PRO A 215 -5.57 -4.97 -11.57
N VAL A 216 -5.16 -4.55 -10.37
CA VAL A 216 -5.42 -5.28 -9.11
C VAL A 216 -6.91 -5.24 -8.79
N THR A 217 -7.51 -4.04 -8.75
CA THR A 217 -8.94 -3.89 -8.46
C THR A 217 -9.78 -4.57 -9.53
N ARG A 218 -9.43 -4.44 -10.81
CA ARG A 218 -10.15 -5.12 -11.91
C ARG A 218 -10.18 -6.64 -11.70
N ARG A 219 -9.04 -7.24 -11.34
CA ARG A 219 -8.94 -8.68 -11.10
C ARG A 219 -9.73 -9.11 -9.86
N MET A 220 -9.78 -8.26 -8.83
CA MET A 220 -10.41 -8.59 -7.54
C MET A 220 -11.92 -8.31 -7.49
N ARG A 221 -12.50 -7.63 -8.49
CA ARG A 221 -13.91 -7.22 -8.48
C ARG A 221 -14.89 -8.35 -8.19
N ASP A 222 -14.78 -9.48 -8.88
CA ASP A 222 -15.73 -10.59 -8.71
C ASP A 222 -15.59 -11.25 -7.34
N THR A 223 -14.36 -11.37 -6.84
CA THR A 223 -14.09 -11.85 -5.47
C THR A 223 -14.68 -10.90 -4.44
N ALA A 224 -14.46 -9.60 -4.59
CA ALA A 224 -14.99 -8.58 -3.70
C ALA A 224 -16.52 -8.57 -3.70
N TRP A 225 -17.17 -8.71 -4.86
CA TRP A 225 -18.63 -8.80 -4.94
C TRP A 225 -19.16 -10.05 -4.24
N ALA A 226 -18.52 -11.20 -4.49
CA ALA A 226 -18.96 -12.46 -3.88
C ALA A 226 -18.85 -12.45 -2.35
N GLN A 227 -17.87 -11.72 -1.81
CA GLN A 227 -17.61 -11.60 -0.37
C GLN A 227 -18.23 -10.34 0.26
N LEU A 228 -18.98 -9.54 -0.51
CA LEU A 228 -19.59 -8.32 -0.03
C LEU A 228 -20.59 -8.61 1.10
N GLY A 229 -20.42 -7.92 2.23
CA GLY A 229 -21.23 -8.10 3.43
C GLY A 229 -20.85 -9.30 4.30
N THR A 230 -19.77 -10.02 3.97
CA THR A 230 -19.27 -11.13 4.79
C THR A 230 -18.28 -10.62 5.84
N SER A 231 -18.16 -11.36 6.94
CA SER A 231 -17.24 -11.04 8.04
C SER A 231 -15.84 -11.62 7.78
N GLY A 232 -15.69 -12.62 6.91
CA GLY A 232 -14.43 -13.35 6.75
C GLY A 232 -14.13 -14.28 7.94
N SER A 233 -12.89 -14.72 8.07
CA SER A 233 -12.51 -15.79 9.01
C SER A 233 -12.01 -15.34 10.38
N VAL A 234 -11.47 -14.13 10.48
CA VAL A 234 -10.83 -13.60 11.70
C VAL A 234 -11.62 -12.48 12.35
N SER A 235 -12.78 -12.13 11.80
CA SER A 235 -13.64 -11.07 12.35
C SER A 235 -14.54 -11.61 13.45
N LEU A 236 -14.69 -10.82 14.51
CA LEU A 236 -15.55 -11.10 15.66
C LEU A 236 -16.74 -10.14 15.66
N ILE A 237 -17.93 -10.67 15.96
CA ILE A 237 -19.09 -9.86 16.33
C ILE A 237 -19.31 -10.06 17.82
N GLU A 238 -19.02 -9.01 18.59
CA GLU A 238 -19.15 -9.03 20.05
C GLU A 238 -20.40 -8.27 20.48
N LYS A 239 -21.19 -8.86 21.39
CA LYS A 239 -22.29 -8.18 22.09
C LYS A 239 -21.74 -7.68 23.41
N LYS A 240 -21.78 -6.36 23.63
CA LYS A 240 -21.36 -5.76 24.90
C LYS A 240 -22.52 -5.00 25.54
N LEU A 241 -22.82 -5.35 26.78
CA LEU A 241 -23.85 -4.73 27.58
C LEU A 241 -23.23 -3.56 28.36
N VAL A 242 -23.65 -2.34 28.07
CA VAL A 242 -23.26 -1.17 28.88
C VAL A 242 -24.36 -0.93 29.91
N LYS A 243 -24.26 -1.58 31.07
CA LYS A 243 -25.09 -1.27 32.25
C LYS A 243 -24.45 -0.03 32.92
N ASN A 244 -25.15 1.10 32.91
CA ASN A 244 -24.77 2.42 33.47
C ASN A 244 -23.81 3.27 32.63
N CYS A 245 -24.26 3.73 31.47
CA CYS A 245 -23.68 4.94 30.87
C CYS A 245 -24.38 6.16 31.49
N GLN A 246 -23.89 6.64 32.64
CA GLN A 246 -24.18 8.02 33.04
C GLN A 246 -23.40 8.93 32.09
N LEU A 247 -24.08 9.42 31.05
CA LEU A 247 -23.60 10.55 30.27
C LEU A 247 -23.59 11.77 31.22
N SER A 248 -22.41 12.12 31.73
CA SER A 248 -22.14 13.40 32.41
C SER A 248 -21.97 14.51 31.39
#